data_AF-A0AAD2TA90-F1
#
_entry.id   AF-A0AAD2TA90-F1
#
_cell.length_a   1.000
_cell.length_b   1.000
_cell.length_c   1.000
_cell.angle_alpha   90.00
_cell.angle_beta   90.00
_cell.angle_gamma   90.00
#
_symmetry.space_group_name_H-M   'P 1'
#
loop_
_entity.id
_entity.type
_entity.pdbx_description
1 polymer ?
#
loop_
_entity_poly.entity_id
_entity_poly.type
_entity_poly.pdbx_seq_one_letter_code
_entity_poly.pdbx_strand_id
1 'polypeptide(L)'
;MIDVEAILSKMNPNQKINYDRVMQKMVKVWEADQKRPTILMHTCCAPCSTYTLEYLTQYADVTVYFANSNIHPKAEYQRRAYVAQKFVHDFNENTGNHVQYLEAPYEPQEFFRTVHGLEEEPEGGDRCKVCYDYRLDKTAQVAVDLGFDYFGSALTISPHKNSQTINSVGIEVQKVYATQYLPSDFKKNQGYKRSVEMCEEYDIYRQCYCGCVFAAQAQGIDLVQIKKDATAFLKGKDLEKDYSHIKFTVTNGES
;
A
#
# COMPACT_ATOMS: atom_id res chain seq x y z
N MET A 1 5.22 20.83 2.62
CA MET A 1 4.82 19.66 1.82
C MET A 1 4.70 20.10 0.37
N ILE A 2 5.11 19.25 -0.55
CA ILE A 2 5.05 19.51 -1.99
C ILE A 2 3.70 19.02 -2.52
N ASP A 3 2.90 19.94 -3.05
CA ASP A 3 1.67 19.62 -3.75
C ASP A 3 2.01 19.11 -5.17
N VAL A 4 1.54 17.90 -5.48
CA VAL A 4 1.75 17.27 -6.78
C VAL A 4 1.04 18.02 -7.91
N GLU A 5 -0.10 18.68 -7.67
CA GLU A 5 -0.81 19.46 -8.70
C GLU A 5 0.03 20.67 -9.15
N ALA A 6 0.81 21.27 -8.26
CA ALA A 6 1.76 22.34 -8.61
C ALA A 6 2.89 21.84 -9.55
N ILE A 7 3.21 20.54 -9.52
CA ILE A 7 4.15 19.92 -10.46
C ILE A 7 3.44 19.58 -11.77
N LEU A 8 2.25 18.98 -11.70
CA LEU A 8 1.51 18.49 -12.86
C LEU A 8 0.95 19.61 -13.73
N SER A 9 0.52 20.73 -13.14
CA SER A 9 0.04 21.92 -13.87
C SER A 9 1.10 22.53 -14.80
N LYS A 10 2.38 22.24 -14.57
CA LYS A 10 3.50 22.67 -15.43
C LYS A 10 3.82 21.66 -16.55
N MET A 11 3.13 20.52 -16.59
CA MET A 11 3.32 19.46 -17.59
C MET A 11 2.28 19.59 -18.71
N ASN A 12 2.59 19.04 -19.88
CA ASN A 12 1.64 19.03 -21.00
C ASN A 12 0.45 18.10 -20.66
N PRO A 13 -0.81 18.59 -20.72
CA PRO A 13 -1.99 17.82 -20.34
C PRO A 13 -2.23 16.57 -21.21
N ASN A 14 -1.67 16.53 -22.44
CA ASN A 14 -1.80 15.40 -23.35
C ASN A 14 -0.64 14.39 -23.21
N GLN A 15 0.31 14.62 -22.30
CA GLN A 15 1.45 13.75 -22.11
C GLN A 15 1.20 12.75 -20.97
N LYS A 16 1.50 11.47 -21.22
CA LYS A 16 1.52 10.45 -20.18
C LYS A 16 2.51 10.85 -19.07
N ILE A 17 2.02 10.95 -17.84
CA ILE A 17 2.82 11.39 -16.69
C ILE A 17 3.79 10.28 -16.30
N ASN A 18 5.07 10.63 -16.17
CA ASN A 18 6.08 9.75 -15.61
C ASN A 18 6.17 9.99 -14.09
N TYR A 19 5.37 9.24 -13.32
CA TYR A 19 5.29 9.41 -11.87
C TYR A 19 6.59 9.06 -11.13
N ASP A 20 7.45 8.20 -11.67
CA ASP A 20 8.81 7.99 -11.13
C ASP A 20 9.65 9.28 -11.18
N ARG A 21 9.60 10.02 -12.29
CA ARG A 21 10.26 11.33 -12.38
C ARG A 21 9.65 12.39 -11.46
N VAL A 22 8.33 12.33 -11.22
CA VAL A 22 7.67 13.25 -10.27
C VAL A 22 8.16 12.96 -8.86
N MET A 23 8.15 11.69 -8.44
CA MET A 23 8.68 11.26 -7.14
C MET A 23 10.15 11.66 -6.96
N GLN A 24 11.01 11.42 -7.95
CA GLN A 24 12.42 11.82 -7.89
C GLN A 24 12.62 13.33 -7.75
N LYS A 25 11.74 14.15 -8.33
CA LYS A 25 11.78 15.61 -8.11
C LYS A 25 11.41 15.97 -6.68
N MET A 26 10.41 15.30 -6.11
CA MET A 26 10.02 15.49 -4.71
C MET A 26 11.17 15.10 -3.76
N VAL A 27 11.79 13.94 -4.00
CA VAL A 27 12.98 13.47 -3.25
C VAL A 27 14.10 14.50 -3.28
N LYS A 28 14.44 15.05 -4.45
CA LYS A 28 15.49 16.07 -4.55
C LYS A 28 15.20 17.34 -3.73
N VAL A 29 13.94 17.72 -3.63
CA VAL A 29 13.54 18.87 -2.79
C VAL A 29 13.68 18.50 -1.31
N TRP A 30 13.23 17.32 -0.89
CA TRP A 30 13.40 16.84 0.48
C TRP A 30 14.88 16.77 0.90
N GLU A 31 15.75 16.26 0.03
CA GLU A 31 17.20 16.23 0.26
C GLU A 31 17.80 17.64 0.35
N ALA A 32 17.43 18.54 -0.57
CA ALA A 32 17.92 19.92 -0.57
C ALA A 32 17.50 20.69 0.70
N ASP A 33 16.27 20.44 1.17
CA ASP A 33 15.71 21.03 2.38
C ASP A 33 16.17 20.30 3.66
N GLN A 34 16.94 19.20 3.53
CA GLN A 34 17.35 18.32 4.63
C GLN A 34 16.18 17.84 5.50
N LYS A 35 14.99 17.68 4.89
CA LYS A 35 13.77 17.25 5.59
C LYS A 35 13.43 15.81 5.20
N ARG A 36 13.19 14.96 6.19
CA ARG A 36 12.57 13.64 6.01
C ARG A 36 11.07 13.77 6.28
N PRO A 37 10.20 13.64 5.26
CA PRO A 37 8.76 13.71 5.50
C PRO A 37 8.24 12.41 6.11
N THR A 38 7.10 12.49 6.78
CA THR A 38 6.37 11.29 7.25
C THR A 38 5.42 10.80 6.17
N ILE A 39 5.46 9.50 5.87
CA ILE A 39 4.65 8.89 4.80
C ILE A 39 3.83 7.73 5.35
N LEU A 40 2.50 7.82 5.24
CA LEU A 40 1.59 6.70 5.46
C LEU A 40 1.43 5.91 4.17
N MET A 41 2.06 4.74 4.09
CA MET A 41 2.15 3.96 2.88
C MET A 41 1.17 2.79 2.89
N HIS A 42 0.13 2.89 2.06
CA HIS A 42 -0.88 1.86 1.99
C HIS A 42 -0.41 0.60 1.24
N THR A 43 -0.64 -0.55 1.86
CA THR A 43 -0.29 -1.89 1.36
C THR A 43 -1.44 -2.88 1.57
N CYS A 44 -1.46 -3.96 0.78
CA CYS A 44 -2.39 -5.09 0.99
C CYS A 44 -1.69 -6.46 1.02
N CYS A 45 -0.36 -6.45 0.95
CA CYS A 45 0.47 -7.63 0.82
C CYS A 45 1.92 -7.27 1.16
N ALA A 46 2.68 -8.18 1.75
CA ALA A 46 4.11 -7.95 2.00
C ALA A 46 4.95 -7.75 0.72
N PRO A 47 4.69 -8.45 -0.42
CA PRO A 47 5.39 -8.16 -1.67
C PRO A 47 5.23 -6.70 -2.09
N CYS A 48 4.09 -6.08 -1.79
CA CYS A 48 3.79 -4.71 -2.13
C CYS A 48 4.77 -3.73 -1.43
N SER A 49 5.10 -4.00 -0.18
CA SER A 49 6.00 -3.16 0.63
C SER A 49 7.49 -3.36 0.34
N THR A 50 7.93 -4.47 -0.26
CA THR A 50 9.36 -4.82 -0.43
C THR A 50 10.27 -3.69 -0.95
N TYR A 51 10.39 -3.55 -2.28
CA TYR A 51 11.20 -2.51 -2.90
C TYR A 51 10.73 -1.10 -2.52
N THR A 52 9.43 -0.96 -2.26
CA THR A 52 8.83 0.30 -1.80
C THR A 52 9.49 0.81 -0.52
N LEU A 53 9.70 -0.05 0.48
CA LEU A 53 10.39 0.32 1.72
C LEU A 53 11.87 0.52 1.48
N GLU A 54 12.54 -0.41 0.77
CA GLU A 54 13.97 -0.29 0.43
C GLU A 54 14.29 1.07 -0.23
N TYR A 55 13.41 1.57 -1.10
CA TYR A 55 13.57 2.86 -1.74
C TYR A 55 13.19 4.04 -0.82
N LEU A 56 11.99 4.04 -0.22
CA LEU A 56 11.46 5.22 0.48
C LEU A 56 12.19 5.52 1.79
N THR A 57 12.65 4.51 2.53
CA THR A 57 13.30 4.75 3.82
C THR A 57 14.64 5.49 3.70
N GLN A 58 15.25 5.50 2.51
CA GLN A 58 16.42 6.32 2.22
C GLN A 58 16.12 7.83 2.35
N TYR A 59 14.87 8.25 2.12
CA TYR A 59 14.50 9.66 1.98
C TYR A 59 13.41 10.13 2.95
N ALA A 60 12.65 9.21 3.56
CA ALA A 60 11.47 9.54 4.35
C ALA A 60 11.23 8.55 5.51
N ASP A 61 10.45 8.99 6.49
CA ASP A 61 10.04 8.17 7.62
C ASP A 61 8.70 7.50 7.29
N VAL A 62 8.74 6.18 7.11
CA VAL A 62 7.63 5.42 6.53
C VAL A 62 6.88 4.64 7.60
N THR A 63 5.54 4.75 7.57
CA THR A 63 4.64 3.83 8.27
C THR A 63 3.86 3.02 7.26
N VAL A 64 3.89 1.70 7.38
CA VAL A 64 3.07 0.81 6.56
C VAL A 64 1.65 0.79 7.11
N TYR A 65 0.69 1.16 6.26
CA TYR A 65 -0.74 0.99 6.54
C TYR A 65 -1.27 -0.22 5.78
N PHE A 66 -1.50 -1.32 6.49
CA PHE A 66 -2.09 -2.52 5.92
C PHE A 66 -3.61 -2.39 5.90
N ALA A 67 -4.16 -2.14 4.70
CA ALA A 67 -5.59 -1.91 4.53
C ALA A 67 -6.10 -2.56 3.24
N ASN A 68 -6.94 -3.57 3.38
CA ASN A 68 -7.70 -4.13 2.26
C ASN A 68 -8.83 -5.04 2.75
N SER A 69 -9.99 -4.45 3.02
CA SER A 69 -11.18 -5.20 3.48
C SER A 69 -11.76 -6.15 2.41
N ASN A 70 -11.31 -6.02 1.16
CA ASN A 70 -11.74 -6.87 0.05
C ASN A 70 -11.01 -8.22 0.00
N ILE A 71 -10.05 -8.50 0.88
CA ILE A 71 -9.35 -9.79 0.87
C ILE A 71 -10.27 -10.87 1.43
N HIS A 72 -10.58 -11.89 0.63
CA HIS A 72 -11.41 -13.03 0.99
C HIS A 72 -10.68 -14.33 0.69
N PRO A 73 -10.69 -15.32 1.58
CA PRO A 73 -11.39 -15.36 2.87
C PRO A 73 -10.70 -14.54 3.97
N LYS A 74 -11.38 -14.31 5.11
CA LYS A 74 -10.80 -13.60 6.28
C LYS A 74 -9.46 -14.19 6.74
N ALA A 75 -9.33 -15.51 6.71
CA ALA A 75 -8.06 -16.17 7.05
C ALA A 75 -6.91 -15.73 6.12
N GLU A 76 -7.19 -15.47 4.84
CA GLU A 76 -6.19 -14.95 3.91
C GLU A 76 -5.82 -13.50 4.23
N TYR A 77 -6.79 -12.66 4.62
CA TYR A 77 -6.51 -11.31 5.10
C TYR A 77 -5.52 -11.36 6.29
N GLN A 78 -5.82 -12.19 7.29
CA GLN A 78 -4.98 -12.36 8.47
C GLN A 78 -3.60 -12.92 8.14
N ARG A 79 -3.51 -13.90 7.22
CA ARG A 79 -2.22 -14.42 6.74
C ARG A 79 -1.40 -13.31 6.10
N ARG A 80 -1.97 -12.51 5.21
CA ARG A 80 -1.27 -11.40 4.54
C ARG A 80 -0.86 -10.30 5.52
N ALA A 81 -1.70 -9.98 6.50
CA ALA A 81 -1.40 -9.03 7.56
C ALA A 81 -0.18 -9.50 8.37
N TYR A 82 -0.21 -10.74 8.85
CA TYR A 82 0.90 -11.34 9.60
C TYR A 82 2.20 -11.34 8.80
N VAL A 83 2.17 -11.74 7.53
CA VAL A 83 3.36 -11.75 6.65
C VAL A 83 3.88 -10.33 6.42
N ALA A 84 3.00 -9.33 6.33
CA ALA A 84 3.42 -7.93 6.23
C ALA A 84 4.08 -7.43 7.52
N GLN A 85 3.55 -7.77 8.69
CA GLN A 85 4.18 -7.47 9.98
C GLN A 85 5.57 -8.11 10.10
N LYS A 86 5.67 -9.41 9.81
CA LYS A 86 6.95 -10.13 9.78
C LYS A 86 7.96 -9.45 8.86
N PHE A 87 7.54 -9.11 7.63
CA PHE A 87 8.43 -8.44 6.69
C PHE A 87 8.92 -7.09 7.21
N VAL A 88 8.04 -6.25 7.78
CA VAL A 88 8.45 -4.96 8.36
C VAL A 88 9.44 -5.15 9.50
N HIS A 89 9.19 -6.13 10.38
CA HIS A 89 10.12 -6.48 11.45
C HIS A 89 11.49 -6.90 10.92
N ASP A 90 11.55 -7.90 10.04
CA ASP A 90 12.80 -8.42 9.51
C ASP A 90 13.55 -7.36 8.70
N PHE A 91 12.83 -6.52 7.94
CA PHE A 91 13.41 -5.41 7.20
C PHE A 91 14.09 -4.41 8.14
N ASN A 92 13.44 -4.05 9.25
CA ASN A 92 14.02 -3.16 10.25
C ASN A 92 15.29 -3.77 10.88
N GLU A 93 15.22 -5.03 11.32
CA GLU A 93 16.39 -5.73 11.91
C GLU A 93 17.58 -5.80 10.94
N ASN A 94 17.31 -6.10 9.66
CA ASN A 94 18.36 -6.28 8.67
C ASN A 94 18.97 -4.96 8.17
N THR A 95 18.23 -3.85 8.24
CA THR A 95 18.63 -2.57 7.64
C THR A 95 18.90 -1.46 8.65
N GLY A 96 18.51 -1.64 9.91
CA GLY A 96 18.54 -0.59 10.93
C GLY A 96 17.48 0.51 10.75
N ASN A 97 16.51 0.29 9.87
CA ASN A 97 15.38 1.21 9.69
C ASN A 97 14.35 1.07 10.82
N HIS A 98 13.47 2.07 10.94
CA HIS A 98 12.43 2.14 11.97
C HIS A 98 11.04 2.28 11.34
N VAL A 99 10.71 1.38 10.41
CA VAL A 99 9.39 1.37 9.77
C VAL A 99 8.34 0.90 10.77
N GLN A 100 7.28 1.68 10.94
CA GLN A 100 6.15 1.33 11.80
C GLN A 100 5.05 0.63 11.01
N TYR A 101 4.16 -0.09 11.69
CA TYR A 101 3.05 -0.83 11.11
C TYR A 101 1.72 -0.44 11.74
N LEU A 102 0.72 -0.18 10.89
CA LEU A 102 -0.66 0.12 11.27
C LEU A 102 -1.60 -0.75 10.44
N GLU A 103 -2.58 -1.40 11.08
CA GLU A 103 -3.56 -2.24 10.42
C GLU A 103 -4.95 -1.59 10.47
N ALA A 104 -5.65 -1.58 9.33
CA ALA A 104 -7.03 -1.10 9.25
C ALA A 104 -8.02 -2.16 9.75
N PRO A 105 -9.19 -1.77 10.26
CA PRO A 105 -10.28 -2.72 10.51
C PRO A 105 -10.66 -3.54 9.26
N TYR A 106 -10.87 -4.84 9.44
CA TYR A 106 -11.37 -5.72 8.39
C TYR A 106 -12.89 -5.64 8.23
N GLU A 107 -13.35 -4.74 7.35
CA GLU A 107 -14.76 -4.40 7.13
C GLU A 107 -15.24 -4.76 5.71
N PRO A 108 -15.39 -6.04 5.35
CA PRO A 108 -15.74 -6.45 3.98
C PRO A 108 -17.10 -5.93 3.52
N GLN A 109 -18.05 -5.72 4.45
CA GLN A 109 -19.38 -5.21 4.13
C GLN A 109 -19.37 -3.79 3.56
N GLU A 110 -18.44 -2.95 3.99
CA GLU A 110 -18.27 -1.61 3.41
C GLU A 110 -17.86 -1.71 1.95
N PHE A 111 -16.85 -2.54 1.67
CA PHE A 111 -16.39 -2.76 0.31
C PHE A 111 -17.51 -3.25 -0.61
N PHE A 112 -18.31 -4.23 -0.18
CA PHE A 112 -19.43 -4.73 -1.00
C PHE A 112 -20.48 -3.66 -1.30
N ARG A 113 -20.79 -2.78 -0.34
CA ARG A 113 -21.67 -1.63 -0.60
C ARG A 113 -21.08 -0.68 -1.63
N THR A 114 -19.78 -0.40 -1.53
CA THR A 114 -19.07 0.53 -2.41
C THR A 114 -19.01 0.04 -3.86
N VAL A 115 -18.91 -1.28 -4.09
CA VAL A 115 -18.84 -1.85 -5.45
C VAL A 115 -20.17 -2.39 -5.97
N HIS A 116 -21.28 -2.09 -5.28
CA HIS A 116 -22.59 -2.53 -5.70
C HIS A 116 -22.93 -2.00 -7.12
N GLY A 117 -23.40 -2.88 -8.00
CA GLY A 117 -23.65 -2.58 -9.41
C GLY A 117 -22.44 -2.70 -10.32
N LEU A 118 -21.25 -3.03 -9.79
CA LEU A 118 -20.00 -3.25 -10.53
C LEU A 118 -19.49 -4.70 -10.39
N GLU A 119 -20.34 -5.63 -9.98
CA GLU A 119 -19.99 -7.03 -9.70
C GLU A 119 -19.47 -7.75 -10.96
N GLU A 120 -20.03 -7.43 -12.13
CA GLU A 120 -19.70 -8.06 -13.41
C GLU A 120 -18.52 -7.39 -14.16
N GLU A 121 -17.99 -6.29 -13.63
CA GLU A 121 -16.84 -5.61 -14.24
C GLU A 121 -15.61 -6.54 -14.27
N PRO A 122 -14.79 -6.50 -15.34
CA PRO A 122 -13.56 -7.30 -15.40
C PRO A 122 -12.53 -6.83 -14.37
N GLU A 123 -11.56 -7.69 -14.02
CA GLU A 123 -10.40 -7.23 -13.26
C GLU A 123 -9.63 -6.18 -14.06
N GLY A 124 -9.29 -5.07 -13.41
CA GLY A 124 -8.68 -3.90 -14.04
C GLY A 124 -9.70 -2.90 -14.61
N GLY A 125 -11.00 -3.25 -14.64
CA GLY A 125 -12.11 -2.36 -15.02
C GLY A 125 -12.57 -1.43 -13.90
N ASP A 126 -13.80 -0.92 -14.01
CA ASP A 126 -14.30 0.17 -13.17
C ASP A 126 -14.41 -0.20 -11.68
N ARG A 127 -14.75 -1.46 -11.38
CA ARG A 127 -14.70 -1.98 -10.01
C ARG A 127 -13.32 -1.82 -9.36
N CYS A 128 -12.24 -2.02 -10.11
CA CYS A 128 -10.89 -1.84 -9.59
C CYS A 128 -10.57 -0.37 -9.30
N LYS A 129 -11.07 0.56 -10.12
CA LYS A 129 -10.93 2.00 -9.88
C LYS A 129 -11.61 2.40 -8.56
N VAL A 130 -12.85 1.96 -8.35
CA VAL A 130 -13.60 2.17 -7.10
C VAL A 130 -12.91 1.52 -5.89
N CYS A 131 -12.31 0.33 -6.08
CA CYS A 131 -11.51 -0.31 -5.03
C CYS A 131 -10.25 0.50 -4.66
N TYR A 132 -9.58 1.13 -5.62
CA TYR A 132 -8.43 2.00 -5.33
C TYR A 132 -8.88 3.25 -4.58
N ASP A 133 -10.00 3.85 -5.00
CA ASP A 133 -10.58 5.05 -4.39
C ASP A 133 -10.91 4.79 -2.92
N TYR A 134 -11.71 3.75 -2.63
CA TYR A 134 -12.01 3.30 -1.27
C TYR A 134 -10.78 3.12 -0.38
N ARG A 135 -9.70 2.52 -0.92
CA ARG A 135 -8.47 2.26 -0.15
C ARG A 135 -7.65 3.52 0.08
N LEU A 136 -7.54 4.38 -0.94
CA LEU A 136 -6.79 5.62 -0.87
C LEU A 136 -7.50 6.67 -0.01
N ASP A 137 -8.83 6.76 -0.10
CA ASP A 137 -9.68 7.59 0.75
C ASP A 137 -9.49 7.26 2.24
N LYS A 138 -9.62 5.97 2.63
CA LYS A 138 -9.32 5.52 3.99
C LYS A 138 -7.89 5.82 4.42
N THR A 139 -6.92 5.73 3.50
CA THR A 139 -5.52 6.03 3.82
C THR A 139 -5.32 7.53 4.04
N ALA A 140 -5.94 8.37 3.22
CA ALA A 140 -5.86 9.83 3.33
C ALA A 140 -6.51 10.32 4.64
N GLN A 141 -7.67 9.78 5.01
CA GLN A 141 -8.32 10.08 6.28
C GLN A 141 -7.40 9.75 7.48
N VAL A 142 -6.84 8.54 7.52
CA VAL A 142 -5.91 8.13 8.60
C VAL A 142 -4.64 8.97 8.59
N ALA A 143 -4.13 9.35 7.40
CA ALA A 143 -2.97 10.23 7.29
C ALA A 143 -3.25 11.62 7.88
N VAL A 144 -4.44 12.19 7.67
CA VAL A 144 -4.86 13.44 8.32
C VAL A 144 -4.98 13.28 9.83
N ASP A 145 -5.70 12.24 10.28
CA ASP A 145 -5.98 12.01 11.70
C ASP A 145 -4.70 11.83 12.52
N LEU A 146 -3.66 11.24 11.91
CA LEU A 146 -2.38 10.95 12.53
C LEU A 146 -1.27 11.94 12.17
N GLY A 147 -1.55 12.97 11.37
CA GLY A 147 -0.61 14.06 11.05
C GLY A 147 0.53 13.69 10.11
N PHE A 148 0.32 12.80 9.14
CA PHE A 148 1.31 12.46 8.12
C PHE A 148 1.43 13.54 7.03
N ASP A 149 2.67 13.87 6.64
CA ASP A 149 2.93 14.81 5.53
C ASP A 149 2.35 14.28 4.20
N TYR A 150 2.44 12.96 3.98
CA TYR A 150 1.95 12.30 2.77
C TYR A 150 1.22 10.98 3.03
N PHE A 151 0.30 10.66 2.12
CA PHE A 151 -0.22 9.31 1.94
C PHE A 151 0.14 8.77 0.55
N GLY A 152 0.33 7.47 0.41
CA GLY A 152 0.66 6.84 -0.86
C GLY A 152 0.18 5.40 -0.94
N SER A 153 0.35 4.75 -2.10
CA SER A 153 0.05 3.33 -2.24
C SER A 153 1.14 2.53 -2.92
N ALA A 154 1.51 1.43 -2.29
CA ALA A 154 2.49 0.49 -2.81
C ALA A 154 1.96 -0.35 -3.99
N LEU A 155 0.67 -0.23 -4.34
CA LEU A 155 0.07 -0.95 -5.45
C LEU A 155 0.76 -0.69 -6.80
N THR A 156 1.47 0.44 -6.95
CA THR A 156 2.17 0.80 -8.18
C THR A 156 3.40 -0.07 -8.48
N ILE A 157 3.83 -0.93 -7.54
CA ILE A 157 4.85 -1.97 -7.77
C ILE A 157 4.36 -3.14 -8.62
N SER A 158 3.06 -3.43 -8.59
CA SER A 158 2.51 -4.61 -9.25
C SER A 158 2.48 -4.42 -10.78
N PRO A 159 2.94 -5.40 -11.57
CA PRO A 159 2.86 -5.33 -13.03
C PRO A 159 1.43 -5.44 -13.54
N HIS A 160 0.52 -5.98 -12.72
CA HIS A 160 -0.90 -6.18 -13.04
C HIS A 160 -1.77 -4.97 -12.70
N LYS A 161 -1.21 -3.93 -12.08
CA LYS A 161 -1.96 -2.75 -11.64
C LYS A 161 -1.53 -1.53 -12.43
N ASN A 162 -2.51 -0.77 -12.91
CA ASN A 162 -2.24 0.42 -13.71
C ASN A 162 -1.86 1.59 -12.80
N SER A 163 -0.56 1.93 -12.79
CA SER A 163 -0.05 3.06 -11.98
C SER A 163 -0.64 4.40 -12.40
N GLN A 164 -1.03 4.58 -13.67
CA GLN A 164 -1.68 5.84 -14.08
C GLN A 164 -3.02 5.99 -13.38
N THR A 165 -3.85 4.94 -13.41
CA THR A 165 -5.15 4.92 -12.72
C THR A 165 -5.00 5.13 -11.21
N ILE A 166 -4.07 4.42 -10.56
CA ILE A 166 -3.86 4.53 -9.11
C ILE A 166 -3.44 5.95 -8.72
N ASN A 167 -2.49 6.55 -9.44
CA ASN A 167 -2.05 7.90 -9.13
C ASN A 167 -3.13 8.94 -9.42
N SER A 168 -3.87 8.81 -10.52
CA SER A 168 -5.00 9.70 -10.79
C SER A 168 -6.04 9.64 -9.68
N VAL A 169 -6.40 8.45 -9.19
CA VAL A 169 -7.32 8.31 -8.06
C VAL A 169 -6.74 8.97 -6.80
N GLY A 170 -5.47 8.74 -6.47
CA GLY A 170 -4.84 9.36 -5.29
C GLY A 170 -4.80 10.88 -5.35
N ILE A 171 -4.55 11.44 -6.52
CA ILE A 171 -4.60 12.89 -6.77
C ILE A 171 -6.02 13.44 -6.62
N GLU A 172 -7.05 12.73 -7.06
CA GLU A 172 -8.43 13.16 -6.82
C GLU A 172 -8.81 13.09 -5.35
N VAL A 173 -8.41 12.01 -4.64
CA VAL A 173 -8.63 11.87 -3.19
C VAL A 173 -7.97 13.01 -2.42
N GLN A 174 -6.74 13.41 -2.77
CA GLN A 174 -6.04 14.46 -2.02
C GLN A 174 -6.81 15.80 -1.99
N LYS A 175 -7.66 16.09 -3.00
CA LYS A 175 -8.37 17.37 -3.11
C LYS A 175 -9.36 17.62 -1.99
N VAL A 176 -9.78 16.57 -1.29
CA VAL A 176 -10.74 16.65 -0.18
C VAL A 176 -10.09 16.46 1.20
N TYR A 177 -8.76 16.29 1.26
CA TYR A 177 -8.03 16.07 2.51
C TYR A 177 -6.89 17.07 2.71
N ALA A 178 -6.55 17.35 3.97
CA ALA A 178 -5.44 18.21 4.35
C ALA A 178 -4.08 17.47 4.40
N THR A 179 -3.88 16.48 3.53
CA THR A 179 -2.64 15.71 3.37
C THR A 179 -2.31 15.56 1.89
N GLN A 180 -1.04 15.37 1.56
CA GLN A 180 -0.60 15.34 0.17
C GLN A 180 -0.46 13.91 -0.36
N TYR A 181 -0.86 13.66 -1.60
CA TYR A 181 -0.65 12.35 -2.22
C TYR A 181 0.79 12.19 -2.70
N LEU A 182 1.37 11.00 -2.48
CA LEU A 182 2.68 10.61 -2.98
C LEU A 182 2.55 9.93 -4.36
N PRO A 183 2.79 10.64 -5.47
CA PRO A 183 2.82 10.04 -6.79
C PRO A 183 3.99 9.04 -6.89
N SER A 184 3.73 7.84 -7.42
CA SER A 184 4.77 6.81 -7.54
C SER A 184 4.56 5.85 -8.71
N ASP A 185 5.65 5.27 -9.21
CA ASP A 185 5.59 4.13 -10.14
C ASP A 185 6.69 3.12 -9.79
N PHE A 186 6.55 2.42 -8.65
CA PHE A 186 7.62 1.57 -8.10
C PHE A 186 8.03 0.40 -9.00
N LYS A 187 7.28 0.07 -10.05
CA LYS A 187 7.73 -0.90 -11.06
C LYS A 187 8.87 -0.39 -11.96
N LYS A 188 9.11 0.92 -12.02
CA LYS A 188 10.22 1.51 -12.79
C LYS A 188 11.56 1.18 -12.15
N ASN A 189 12.65 1.41 -12.89
CA ASN A 189 14.01 1.20 -12.42
C ASN A 189 14.28 -0.22 -11.86
N GLN A 190 13.66 -1.23 -12.48
CA GLN A 190 13.71 -2.64 -12.07
C GLN A 190 13.08 -2.93 -10.69
N GLY A 191 12.31 -2.01 -10.12
CA GLY A 191 11.73 -2.18 -8.79
C GLY A 191 10.84 -3.42 -8.65
N TYR A 192 10.06 -3.80 -9.68
CA TYR A 192 9.31 -5.06 -9.64
C TYR A 192 10.22 -6.29 -9.58
N LYS A 193 11.33 -6.28 -10.33
CA LYS A 193 12.31 -7.36 -10.29
C LYS A 193 12.93 -7.46 -8.90
N ARG A 194 13.35 -6.32 -8.33
CA ARG A 194 13.88 -6.24 -6.97
C ARG A 194 12.87 -6.72 -5.92
N SER A 195 11.58 -6.41 -6.10
CA SER A 195 10.50 -6.93 -5.26
C SER A 195 10.39 -8.46 -5.31
N VAL A 196 10.63 -9.09 -6.46
CA VAL A 196 10.67 -10.56 -6.58
C VAL A 196 11.88 -11.13 -5.82
N GLU A 197 13.07 -10.57 -6.04
CA GLU A 197 14.30 -10.96 -5.35
C GLU A 197 14.14 -10.87 -3.83
N MET A 198 13.61 -9.75 -3.33
CA MET A 198 13.33 -9.57 -1.89
C MET A 198 12.28 -10.56 -1.35
N CYS A 199 11.32 -11.00 -2.17
CA CYS A 199 10.38 -12.02 -1.71
C CYS A 199 11.08 -13.37 -1.46
N GLU A 200 12.12 -13.68 -2.22
CA GLU A 200 12.95 -14.87 -2.01
C GLU A 200 13.87 -14.68 -0.79
N GLU A 201 14.52 -13.51 -0.68
CA GLU A 201 15.43 -13.17 0.43
C GLU A 201 14.75 -13.23 1.82
N TYR A 202 13.50 -12.75 1.91
CA TYR A 202 12.76 -12.64 3.16
C TYR A 202 11.72 -13.77 3.37
N ASP A 203 11.70 -14.79 2.50
CA ASP A 203 10.71 -15.88 2.49
C ASP A 203 9.26 -15.37 2.56
N ILE A 204 8.93 -14.44 1.66
CA ILE A 204 7.64 -13.77 1.65
C ILE A 204 6.63 -14.61 0.88
N TYR A 205 5.52 -14.93 1.55
CA TYR A 205 4.34 -15.50 0.90
C TYR A 205 3.85 -14.60 -0.25
N ARG A 206 3.86 -15.14 -1.48
CA ARG A 206 3.32 -14.50 -2.68
C ARG A 206 1.96 -15.09 -3.04
N GLN A 207 0.99 -14.21 -3.24
CA GLN A 207 -0.41 -14.58 -3.43
C GLN A 207 -0.70 -14.80 -4.92
N CYS A 208 -1.58 -15.75 -5.23
CA CYS A 208 -1.94 -16.07 -6.61
C CYS A 208 -3.08 -15.20 -7.18
N TYR A 209 -3.66 -14.31 -6.39
CA TYR A 209 -4.79 -13.45 -6.79
C TYR A 209 -4.85 -12.17 -5.94
N CYS A 210 -5.59 -11.18 -6.43
CA CYS A 210 -5.68 -9.85 -5.82
C CYS A 210 -6.23 -9.86 -4.38
N GLY A 211 -7.01 -10.89 -4.02
CA GLY A 211 -7.71 -10.99 -2.73
C GLY A 211 -9.23 -10.84 -2.87
N CYS A 212 -9.73 -10.16 -3.90
CA CYS A 212 -11.17 -9.95 -4.06
C CYS A 212 -11.91 -11.20 -4.53
N VAL A 213 -13.14 -11.38 -4.03
CA VAL A 213 -13.99 -12.51 -4.41
C VAL A 213 -14.29 -12.54 -5.92
N PHE A 214 -14.45 -11.37 -6.53
CA PHE A 214 -14.74 -11.26 -7.96
C PHE A 214 -13.56 -11.72 -8.84
N ALA A 215 -12.33 -11.31 -8.51
CA ALA A 215 -11.13 -11.78 -9.21
C ALA A 215 -10.90 -13.27 -8.94
N ALA A 216 -11.13 -13.73 -7.69
CA ALA A 216 -11.02 -15.14 -7.36
C ALA A 216 -11.98 -16.00 -8.20
N GLN A 217 -13.23 -15.58 -8.33
CA GLN A 217 -14.24 -16.27 -9.14
C GLN A 217 -13.86 -16.26 -10.62
N ALA A 218 -13.48 -15.11 -11.18
CA ALA A 218 -13.08 -14.99 -12.58
C ALA A 218 -11.84 -15.84 -12.93
N GLN A 219 -10.92 -16.02 -11.97
CA GLN A 219 -9.69 -16.78 -12.14
C GLN A 219 -9.83 -18.26 -11.72
N GLY A 220 -11.00 -18.70 -11.25
CA GLY A 220 -11.23 -20.07 -10.79
C GLY A 220 -10.45 -20.45 -9.53
N ILE A 221 -10.19 -19.48 -8.64
CA ILE A 221 -9.43 -19.70 -7.40
C ILE A 221 -10.28 -20.52 -6.41
N ASP A 222 -9.70 -21.61 -5.90
CA ASP A 222 -10.31 -22.40 -4.83
C ASP A 222 -10.16 -21.67 -3.48
N LEU A 223 -11.16 -20.86 -3.13
CA LEU A 223 -11.21 -20.13 -1.86
C LEU A 223 -11.29 -21.06 -0.64
N VAL A 224 -11.75 -22.29 -0.79
CA VAL A 224 -11.79 -23.29 0.30
C VAL A 224 -10.38 -23.74 0.62
N GLN A 225 -9.60 -24.07 -0.42
CA GLN A 225 -8.19 -24.44 -0.26
C GLN A 225 -7.36 -23.27 0.28
N ILE A 226 -7.56 -22.05 -0.25
CA ILE A 226 -6.91 -20.84 0.30
C ILE A 226 -7.23 -20.65 1.79
N LYS A 227 -8.49 -20.84 2.21
CA LYS A 227 -8.87 -20.76 3.62
C LYS A 227 -8.13 -21.80 4.46
N LYS A 228 -8.05 -23.05 3.99
CA LYS A 228 -7.38 -24.15 4.67
C LYS A 228 -5.89 -23.85 4.87
N ASP A 229 -5.20 -23.42 3.82
CA ASP A 229 -3.77 -23.11 3.86
C ASP A 229 -3.47 -21.91 4.76
N ALA A 230 -4.30 -20.85 4.65
CA ALA A 230 -4.15 -19.68 5.51
C ALA A 230 -4.40 -20.02 6.99
N THR A 231 -5.41 -20.84 7.29
CA THR A 231 -5.70 -21.29 8.66
C THR A 231 -4.56 -22.15 9.22
N ALA A 232 -4.02 -23.07 8.40
CA ALA A 232 -2.89 -23.89 8.80
C ALA A 232 -1.65 -23.04 9.09
N PHE A 233 -1.36 -22.05 8.23
CA PHE A 233 -0.27 -21.09 8.42
C PHE A 233 -0.42 -20.32 9.73
N LEU A 234 -1.63 -19.84 10.04
CA LEU A 234 -1.91 -19.02 11.22
C LEU A 234 -1.88 -19.79 12.55
N LYS A 235 -1.78 -21.12 12.53
CA LYS A 235 -1.74 -21.91 13.77
C LYS A 235 -0.54 -21.53 14.63
N GLY A 236 -0.80 -21.10 15.86
CA GLY A 236 0.21 -20.72 16.84
C GLY A 236 0.78 -19.30 16.66
N LYS A 237 0.19 -18.49 15.79
CA LYS A 237 0.58 -17.09 15.55
C LYS A 237 -0.40 -16.13 16.21
N ASP A 238 0.10 -15.06 16.79
CA ASP A 238 -0.69 -14.00 17.43
C ASP A 238 -0.39 -12.67 16.73
N LEU A 239 -1.31 -12.23 15.85
CA LEU A 239 -1.21 -10.98 15.09
C LEU A 239 -1.07 -9.74 15.98
N GLU A 240 -1.49 -9.81 17.24
CA GLU A 240 -1.44 -8.66 18.13
C GLU A 240 -0.14 -8.59 18.93
N LYS A 241 0.51 -9.75 19.17
CA LYS A 241 1.64 -9.86 20.10
C LYS A 241 2.97 -10.10 19.41
N ASP A 242 3.02 -10.95 18.39
CA ASP A 242 4.27 -11.46 17.82
C ASP A 242 5.17 -10.35 17.27
N TYR A 243 4.57 -9.26 16.77
CA TYR A 243 5.27 -8.07 16.25
C TYR A 243 4.74 -6.78 16.87
N SER A 244 4.38 -6.81 18.16
CA SER A 244 3.80 -5.65 18.85
C SER A 244 4.74 -4.43 18.94
N HIS A 245 6.05 -4.63 18.87
CA HIS A 245 7.07 -3.58 18.98
C HIS A 245 7.21 -2.70 17.73
N ILE A 246 6.73 -3.15 16.56
CA ILE A 246 6.71 -2.34 15.32
C ILE A 246 5.40 -1.58 15.15
N LYS A 247 4.42 -1.77 16.04
CA LYS A 247 3.12 -1.11 15.92
C LYS A 247 3.29 0.41 15.98
N PHE A 248 2.55 1.10 15.12
CA PHE A 248 2.53 2.54 15.10
C PHE A 248 2.08 3.09 16.46
N THR A 249 2.84 4.03 17.00
CA THR A 249 2.49 4.75 18.23
C THR A 249 2.40 6.23 17.92
N VAL A 250 1.30 6.86 18.32
CA VAL A 250 1.19 8.32 18.25
C VAL A 250 2.12 8.86 19.33
N THR A 251 3.24 9.44 18.92
CA THR A 251 4.01 10.31 19.82
C THR A 251 3.20 11.58 19.98
N ASN A 252 2.31 11.62 20.98
CA ASN A 252 1.72 12.88 21.41
C ASN A 252 2.90 13.76 21.80
N GLY A 253 3.16 14.80 21.00
CA GLY A 253 4.14 15.81 21.36
C GLY A 253 3.64 16.49 22.63
N GLU A 254 4.13 16.05 23.78
CA GLU A 254 4.23 16.91 24.95
C GLU A 254 5.28 17.96 24.60
N SER A 255 4.80 19.04 23.99
CA SER A 255 5.47 20.34 23.96
C SER A 255 5.12 21.12 25.21
#